data_AF-A0A5K1C286-F1
#
_entry.id   AF-A0A5K1C286-F1
#
_cell.length_a   1.000
_cell.length_b   1.000
_cell.length_c   1.000
_cell.angle_alpha   90.00
_cell.angle_beta   90.00
_cell.angle_gamma   90.00
#
_symmetry.space_group_name_H-M   'P 1'
#
loop_
_entity.id
_entity.type
_entity.pdbx_description
1 polymer ?
#
loop_
_entity_poly.entity_id
_entity_poly.type
_entity_poly.pdbx_seq_one_letter_code
_entity_poly.pdbx_strand_id
1 'polypeptide(L)'
;LEQLPHHMPALKSLKVYGPNSLKGLVNFPLLEELMVDGLLNWEGWPADGLGETTLTSMPRLREANFLNCPKMQTEGLLDALLELAGHDGQVTQLQSLSVCCCLSARLGLKFLEQLPNPIELRLDPDSAVLQPSPLPSEVSTFLPSLKSLF
;
A
#
# COMPACT_ATOMS: atom_id res chain seq x y z
N LEU A 1 11.25 16.98 10.57
CA LEU A 1 10.76 15.68 11.07
C LEU A 1 9.39 15.93 11.68
N GLU A 2 8.34 15.69 10.91
CA GLU A 2 6.96 15.83 11.40
C GLU A 2 6.50 14.44 11.84
N GLN A 3 6.26 14.28 13.14
CA GLN A 3 5.49 13.14 13.63
C GLN A 3 4.02 13.51 13.46
N LEU A 4 3.23 12.62 12.83
CA LEU A 4 1.78 12.75 12.86
C LEU A 4 1.30 12.71 14.32
N PRO A 5 0.23 13.43 14.67
CA PRO A 5 -0.35 13.36 16.02
C PRO A 5 -0.65 11.91 16.39
N HIS A 6 -0.08 11.44 17.50
CA HIS A 6 -0.06 10.03 17.93
C HIS A 6 -1.43 9.42 18.26
N HIS A 7 -2.54 10.14 18.10
CA HIS A 7 -3.86 9.63 18.49
C HIS A 7 -5.03 10.32 17.74
N MET A 8 -5.35 9.82 16.55
CA MET A 8 -6.54 10.23 15.79
C MET A 8 -7.41 9.01 15.42
N PRO A 9 -8.05 8.36 16.41
CA PRO A 9 -8.75 7.08 16.20
C PRO A 9 -10.00 7.20 15.32
N ALA A 10 -10.54 8.41 15.15
CA ALA A 10 -11.68 8.71 14.31
C ALA A 10 -11.31 9.08 12.85
N LEU A 11 -10.02 9.12 12.52
CA LEU A 11 -9.55 9.54 11.20
C LEU A 11 -9.93 8.51 10.13
N LYS A 12 -10.62 8.98 9.09
CA LYS A 12 -11.06 8.14 7.97
C LYS A 12 -10.29 8.37 6.67
N SER A 13 -9.77 9.58 6.47
CA SER A 13 -9.03 9.96 5.27
C SER A 13 -7.80 10.73 5.69
N LEU A 14 -6.64 10.30 5.22
CA LEU A 14 -5.35 10.92 5.50
C LEU A 14 -4.64 11.24 4.19
N LYS A 15 -4.27 12.50 4.02
CA LYS A 15 -3.49 12.97 2.88
C LYS A 15 -2.21 13.62 3.38
N VAL A 16 -1.08 13.13 2.91
CA VAL A 16 0.25 13.62 3.29
C VAL A 16 0.96 14.11 2.03
N TYR A 17 1.46 15.35 2.09
CA TYR A 17 2.11 16.02 0.97
C TYR A 17 3.48 16.56 1.37
N GLY A 18 4.41 16.55 0.42
CA GLY A 18 5.63 17.35 0.47
C GLY A 18 6.90 16.55 0.73
N PRO A 19 8.07 17.20 0.68
CA PRO A 19 9.36 16.50 0.64
C PRO A 19 9.82 15.92 1.99
N ASN A 20 9.08 16.19 3.05
CA ASN A 20 9.43 15.80 4.41
C ASN A 20 9.39 14.28 4.57
N SER A 21 10.34 13.74 5.33
CA SER A 21 10.30 12.34 5.72
C SER A 21 9.16 12.09 6.72
N LEU A 22 8.28 11.15 6.38
CA LEU A 22 7.29 10.59 7.29
C LEU A 22 7.95 9.44 8.06
N LYS A 23 8.04 9.56 9.38
CA LYS A 23 8.72 8.56 10.23
C LYS A 23 7.87 7.31 10.54
N GLY A 24 6.58 7.33 10.21
CA GLY A 24 5.69 6.19 10.38
C GLY A 24 4.22 6.59 10.30
N LEU A 25 3.40 5.72 9.70
CA LEU A 25 1.94 5.77 9.74
C LEU A 25 1.52 4.74 10.80
N VAL A 26 1.06 5.21 11.96
CA VAL A 26 0.70 4.35 13.08
C VAL A 26 -0.74 4.58 13.52
N ASN A 27 -1.46 3.49 13.81
CA ASN A 27 -2.73 3.44 14.53
C ASN A 27 -3.87 4.33 14.00
N PHE A 28 -4.42 3.99 12.83
CA PHE A 28 -5.64 4.60 12.29
C PHE A 28 -6.73 3.55 12.01
N PRO A 29 -7.39 3.03 13.07
CA PRO A 29 -8.25 1.84 12.95
C PRO A 29 -9.49 2.05 12.08
N LEU A 30 -9.85 3.31 11.83
CA LEU A 30 -10.97 3.72 11.00
C LEU A 30 -10.55 4.31 9.66
N LEU A 31 -9.27 4.28 9.30
CA LEU A 31 -8.80 4.83 8.04
C LEU A 31 -9.34 4.00 6.88
N GLU A 32 -10.00 4.69 5.96
CA GLU A 32 -10.58 4.14 4.74
C GLU A 32 -9.76 4.59 3.51
N GLU A 33 -9.13 5.77 3.57
CA GLU A 33 -8.39 6.38 2.46
C GLU A 33 -7.01 6.90 2.90
N LEU A 34 -5.98 6.56 2.13
CA LEU A 34 -4.62 7.06 2.29
C LEU A 34 -4.09 7.64 0.98
N MET A 35 -3.62 8.89 1.02
CA MET A 35 -2.87 9.51 -0.06
C MET A 35 -1.53 10.01 0.45
N VAL A 36 -0.45 9.65 -0.25
CA VAL A 36 0.90 10.09 0.04
C VAL A 36 1.53 10.59 -1.24
N ASP A 37 1.92 11.86 -1.27
CA ASP A 37 2.48 12.50 -2.47
C ASP A 37 3.75 13.31 -2.16
N GLY A 38 4.81 13.03 -2.92
CA GLY A 38 6.03 13.82 -2.92
C GLY A 38 6.97 13.55 -1.74
N LEU A 39 6.78 12.44 -1.00
CA LEU A 39 7.66 12.08 0.11
C LEU A 39 8.99 11.49 -0.40
N LEU A 40 9.93 12.36 -0.76
CA LEU A 40 11.19 11.98 -1.44
C LEU A 40 12.10 11.05 -0.64
N ASN A 41 11.98 11.06 0.68
CA ASN A 41 12.82 10.28 1.59
C ASN A 41 12.05 9.18 2.33
N TRP A 42 10.79 8.95 1.99
CA TRP A 42 9.99 7.93 2.66
C TRP A 42 10.25 6.57 2.03
N GLU A 43 10.64 5.61 2.86
CA GLU A 43 11.01 4.25 2.45
C GLU A 43 9.85 3.26 2.54
N GLY A 44 8.66 3.73 2.94
CA GLY A 44 7.52 2.85 3.17
C GLY A 44 7.42 2.40 4.62
N TRP A 45 6.95 1.18 4.82
CA TRP A 45 6.85 0.55 6.13
C TRP A 45 8.07 -0.35 6.38
N PRO A 46 8.53 -0.44 7.64
CA PRO A 46 9.62 -1.33 7.98
C PRO A 46 9.21 -2.79 7.73
N ALA A 47 10.07 -3.55 7.04
CA ALA A 47 9.84 -4.94 6.67
C ALA A 47 10.27 -5.95 7.75
N ASP A 48 10.89 -5.49 8.84
CA ASP A 48 11.56 -6.36 9.81
C ASP A 48 10.63 -6.93 10.90
N GLY A 49 9.32 -6.66 10.86
CA GLY A 49 8.32 -7.22 11.79
C GLY A 49 8.60 -6.96 13.28
N LEU A 50 9.64 -6.17 13.59
CA LEU A 50 10.14 -5.91 14.93
C LEU A 50 9.57 -4.61 15.52
N GLY A 51 8.93 -3.79 14.69
CA GLY A 51 8.03 -2.73 15.11
C GLY A 51 6.60 -3.23 15.00
N GLU A 52 5.78 -2.97 16.02
CA GLU A 52 4.33 -3.17 16.01
C GLU A 52 3.76 -2.90 14.61
N THR A 53 3.23 -3.94 13.99
CA THR A 53 3.01 -3.99 12.55
C THR A 53 1.98 -2.96 12.11
N THR A 54 2.33 -2.21 11.08
CA THR A 54 1.80 -0.87 10.85
C THR A 54 0.48 -0.80 10.07
N LEU A 55 0.01 -1.89 9.45
CA LEU A 55 -1.33 -1.96 8.81
C LEU A 55 -2.37 -2.75 9.61
N THR A 56 -1.98 -3.56 10.62
CA THR A 56 -2.98 -4.09 11.59
C THR A 56 -3.74 -2.95 12.27
N SER A 57 -3.09 -1.79 12.32
CA SER A 57 -3.62 -0.48 12.70
C SER A 57 -4.63 0.15 11.73
N MET A 58 -4.81 -0.34 10.50
CA MET A 58 -5.66 0.24 9.44
C MET A 58 -6.54 -0.82 8.75
N PRO A 59 -7.35 -1.59 9.50
CA PRO A 59 -8.11 -2.73 8.95
C PRO A 59 -9.23 -2.34 7.98
N ARG A 60 -9.56 -1.05 7.88
CA ARG A 60 -10.64 -0.54 7.02
C ARG A 60 -10.14 0.13 5.75
N LEU A 61 -8.83 0.09 5.48
CA LEU A 61 -8.26 0.77 4.33
C LEU A 61 -8.82 0.18 3.04
N ARG A 62 -9.41 1.05 2.21
CA ARG A 62 -10.05 0.72 0.93
C ARG A 62 -9.30 1.29 -0.24
N GLU A 63 -8.68 2.45 -0.05
CA GLU A 63 -7.96 3.14 -1.11
C GLU A 63 -6.60 3.61 -0.61
N ALA A 64 -5.56 3.29 -1.39
CA ALA A 64 -4.20 3.71 -1.12
C ALA A 64 -3.56 4.28 -2.39
N ASN A 65 -3.14 5.53 -2.33
CA ASN A 65 -2.52 6.26 -3.43
C ASN A 65 -1.13 6.76 -3.03
N PHE A 66 -0.11 6.28 -3.74
CA PHE A 66 1.28 6.69 -3.57
C PHE A 66 1.78 7.34 -4.86
N LEU A 67 2.17 8.60 -4.75
CA LEU A 67 2.64 9.41 -5.87
C LEU A 67 3.99 10.02 -5.53
N ASN A 68 4.92 10.03 -6.48
CA ASN A 68 6.20 10.73 -6.37
C ASN A 68 6.98 10.36 -5.09
N CYS A 69 6.95 9.09 -4.68
CA CYS A 69 7.66 8.56 -3.51
C CYS A 69 8.80 7.64 -3.97
N PRO A 70 9.93 8.18 -4.45
CA PRO A 70 10.94 7.42 -5.18
C PRO A 70 11.68 6.36 -4.35
N LYS A 71 11.71 6.50 -3.02
CA LYS A 71 12.37 5.54 -2.11
C LYS A 71 11.42 4.52 -1.49
N MET A 72 10.12 4.62 -1.75
CA MET A 72 9.12 3.73 -1.15
C MET A 72 9.37 2.29 -1.56
N GLN A 73 9.53 1.42 -0.57
CA GLN A 73 9.54 -0.02 -0.71
C GLN A 73 8.14 -0.58 -0.42
N THR A 74 7.86 -1.75 -0.97
CA THR A 74 6.54 -2.40 -0.93
C THR A 74 6.49 -3.64 -0.03
N GLU A 75 7.63 -4.07 0.51
CA GLU A 75 7.75 -5.25 1.37
C GLU A 75 6.98 -5.07 2.69
N GLY A 76 7.22 -3.98 3.42
CA GLY A 76 6.44 -3.70 4.63
C GLY A 76 4.96 -3.41 4.38
N LEU A 77 4.57 -3.02 3.16
CA LEU A 77 3.16 -2.92 2.76
C LEU A 77 2.55 -4.33 2.61
N LEU A 78 3.28 -5.25 2.00
CA LEU A 78 2.86 -6.64 1.82
C LEU A 78 2.67 -7.34 3.16
N ASP A 79 3.68 -7.31 4.01
CA ASP A 79 3.66 -7.98 5.32
C ASP A 79 2.45 -7.52 6.13
N ALA A 80 2.22 -6.22 6.13
CA ALA A 80 1.17 -5.65 6.92
C ALA A 80 -0.24 -5.92 6.32
N LEU A 81 -0.38 -6.12 5.00
CA LEU A 81 -1.63 -6.58 4.37
C LEU A 81 -1.87 -8.08 4.62
N LEU A 82 -0.82 -8.89 4.63
CA LEU A 82 -0.87 -10.32 4.93
C LEU A 82 -1.27 -10.59 6.39
N GLU A 83 -0.71 -9.83 7.33
CA GLU A 83 -1.06 -9.96 8.74
C GLU A 83 -2.52 -9.64 9.02
N LEU A 84 -3.09 -8.64 8.33
CA LEU A 84 -4.53 -8.37 8.38
C LEU A 84 -5.34 -9.61 7.99
N ALA A 85 -4.94 -10.29 6.91
CA ALA A 85 -5.60 -11.51 6.44
C ALA A 85 -5.48 -12.69 7.43
N GLY A 86 -4.35 -12.77 8.16
CA GLY A 86 -4.03 -13.88 9.06
C GLY A 86 -4.69 -13.83 10.45
N HIS A 87 -5.01 -12.65 10.98
CA HIS A 87 -5.33 -12.52 12.40
C HIS A 87 -6.75 -12.90 12.85
N ASP A 88 -7.73 -13.03 11.95
CA ASP A 88 -9.10 -13.47 12.28
C ASP A 88 -9.92 -13.87 11.03
N GLY A 89 -9.24 -14.15 9.91
CA GLY A 89 -9.89 -14.19 8.59
C GLY A 89 -10.43 -12.82 8.15
N GLN A 90 -9.93 -11.72 8.75
CA GLN A 90 -10.25 -10.37 8.32
C GLN A 90 -9.59 -10.10 6.96
N VAL A 91 -10.38 -10.24 5.92
CA VAL A 91 -9.97 -9.89 4.57
C VAL A 91 -9.75 -8.38 4.52
N THR A 92 -8.54 -7.93 4.16
CA THR A 92 -8.29 -6.49 3.94
C THR A 92 -9.35 -5.91 2.98
N GLN A 93 -9.82 -4.68 3.23
CA GLN A 93 -10.86 -4.06 2.41
C GLN A 93 -10.28 -3.29 1.22
N LEU A 94 -8.99 -3.45 0.93
CA LEU A 94 -8.30 -2.69 -0.09
C LEU A 94 -8.89 -3.01 -1.48
N GLN A 95 -9.54 -2.00 -2.05
CA GLN A 95 -10.22 -2.07 -3.36
C GLN A 95 -9.42 -1.35 -4.44
N SER A 96 -8.67 -0.30 -4.08
CA SER A 96 -7.90 0.50 -5.01
C SER A 96 -6.49 0.72 -4.49
N LEU A 97 -5.51 0.41 -5.34
CA LEU A 97 -4.10 0.68 -5.10
C LEU A 97 -3.50 1.40 -6.31
N SER A 98 -2.97 2.60 -6.08
CA SER A 98 -2.23 3.37 -7.07
C SER A 98 -0.80 3.59 -6.60
N VAL A 99 0.17 3.24 -7.45
CA VAL A 99 1.60 3.50 -7.23
C VAL A 99 2.17 4.13 -8.50
N CYS A 100 2.43 5.44 -8.45
CA CYS A 100 2.89 6.23 -9.60
C CYS A 100 4.17 7.00 -9.25
N CYS A 101 5.13 7.06 -10.18
CA CYS A 101 6.42 7.72 -9.96
C CYS A 101 7.17 7.27 -8.68
N CYS A 102 7.05 5.99 -8.31
CA CYS A 102 7.66 5.39 -7.12
C CYS A 102 8.72 4.36 -7.53
N LEU A 103 9.91 4.84 -7.94
CA LEU A 103 10.95 4.04 -8.60
C LEU A 103 11.46 2.81 -7.81
N SER A 104 11.44 2.88 -6.48
CA SER A 104 11.85 1.78 -5.61
C SER A 104 10.73 0.78 -5.31
N ALA A 105 9.50 1.05 -5.75
CA ALA A 105 8.39 0.15 -5.54
C ALA A 105 8.59 -1.15 -6.34
N ARG A 106 8.26 -2.27 -5.71
CA ARG A 106 8.43 -3.62 -6.25
C ARG A 106 7.18 -4.43 -5.93
N LEU A 107 6.12 -4.20 -6.68
CA LEU A 107 4.89 -4.98 -6.53
C LEU A 107 5.04 -6.27 -7.34
N GLY A 108 5.30 -7.39 -6.66
CA GLY A 108 5.38 -8.70 -7.29
C GLY A 108 4.01 -9.27 -7.64
N LEU A 109 3.93 -10.19 -8.60
CA LEU A 109 2.68 -10.88 -8.94
C LEU A 109 2.10 -11.67 -7.74
N LYS A 110 2.97 -12.27 -6.93
CA LYS A 110 2.57 -12.95 -5.68
C LYS A 110 1.89 -12.00 -4.68
N PHE A 111 2.29 -10.73 -4.65
CA PHE A 111 1.62 -9.72 -3.81
C PHE A 111 0.20 -9.49 -4.33
N LEU A 112 0.04 -9.36 -5.64
CA LEU A 112 -1.27 -9.16 -6.26
C LEU A 112 -2.22 -10.34 -6.02
N GLU A 113 -1.72 -11.57 -6.13
CA GLU A 113 -2.50 -12.79 -5.81
C GLU A 113 -3.02 -12.82 -4.36
N GLN A 114 -2.30 -12.17 -3.44
CA GLN A 114 -2.65 -12.10 -2.02
C GLN A 114 -3.55 -10.92 -1.68
N LEU A 115 -3.73 -9.97 -2.62
CA LEU A 115 -4.70 -8.91 -2.45
C LEU A 115 -6.11 -9.48 -2.61
N PRO A 116 -7.03 -9.19 -1.68
CA PRO A 116 -8.39 -9.62 -1.81
C PRO A 116 -9.10 -8.80 -2.88
N ASN A 117 -9.16 -9.35 -4.09
CA ASN A 117 -9.97 -8.84 -5.20
C ASN A 117 -9.91 -7.31 -5.37
N PRO A 118 -8.71 -6.73 -5.63
CA PRO A 118 -8.60 -5.32 -5.96
C PRO A 118 -9.45 -5.03 -7.19
N ILE A 119 -10.24 -3.96 -7.12
CA ILE A 119 -11.10 -3.48 -8.21
C ILE A 119 -10.26 -2.67 -9.20
N GLU A 120 -9.32 -1.89 -8.70
CA GLU A 120 -8.50 -0.97 -9.48
C GLU A 120 -7.03 -1.04 -9.06
N LEU A 121 -6.15 -1.22 -10.04
CA LEU A 121 -4.71 -1.24 -9.85
C LEU A 121 -4.08 -0.29 -10.88
N ARG A 122 -3.39 0.74 -10.40
CA ARG A 122 -2.68 1.71 -11.24
C ARG A 122 -1.20 1.62 -10.96
N LEU A 123 -0.42 1.22 -11.95
CA LEU A 123 1.00 0.94 -11.83
C LEU A 123 1.72 1.60 -12.99
N ASP A 124 2.50 2.63 -12.68
CA ASP A 124 3.36 3.24 -13.69
C ASP A 124 4.41 2.21 -14.17
N PRO A 125 4.57 2.00 -15.50
CA PRO A 125 5.51 1.05 -16.08
C PRO A 125 6.96 1.25 -15.63
N ASP A 126 7.35 2.48 -15.26
CA ASP A 126 8.69 2.80 -14.76
C ASP A 126 8.84 2.56 -13.24
N SER A 127 7.71 2.45 -12.52
CA SER A 127 7.66 2.38 -11.06
C SER A 127 7.38 0.98 -10.50
N ALA A 128 6.68 0.12 -11.25
CA ALA A 128 6.33 -1.21 -10.80
C ALA A 128 6.88 -2.26 -11.78
N VAL A 129 8.08 -2.78 -11.50
CA VAL A 129 8.56 -3.98 -12.19
C VAL A 129 7.72 -5.16 -11.70
N LEU A 130 6.64 -5.46 -12.41
CA LEU A 130 5.83 -6.66 -12.20
C LEU A 130 6.67 -7.86 -12.63
N GLN A 131 7.19 -8.62 -11.67
CA GLN A 131 8.01 -9.79 -11.96
C GLN A 131 7.21 -11.10 -11.90
N PRO A 132 7.28 -11.94 -12.95
CA PRO A 132 7.97 -11.72 -14.23
C PRO A 132 7.21 -10.77 -15.19
N SER A 133 7.97 -9.93 -15.90
CA SER A 133 7.46 -9.11 -17.01
C SER A 133 7.67 -9.85 -18.34
N PRO A 134 6.77 -9.74 -19.32
CA PRO A 134 5.50 -9.00 -19.29
C PRO A 134 4.46 -9.66 -18.36
N LEU A 135 3.46 -8.90 -17.88
CA LEU A 135 2.36 -9.54 -17.13
C LEU A 135 1.82 -10.69 -17.98
N PRO A 136 1.60 -11.88 -17.40
CA PRO A 136 1.03 -12.99 -18.13
C PRO A 136 -0.35 -12.57 -18.67
N SER A 137 -0.73 -13.05 -19.86
CA SER A 137 -2.08 -12.87 -20.43
C SER A 137 -3.23 -13.36 -19.52
N GLU A 138 -2.87 -13.98 -18.38
CA GLU A 138 -3.69 -14.60 -17.36
C GLU A 138 -3.92 -13.70 -16.13
N VAL A 139 -3.60 -12.40 -16.16
CA VAL A 139 -3.87 -11.48 -15.02
C VAL A 139 -5.32 -11.59 -14.53
N SER A 140 -6.28 -11.76 -15.44
CA SER A 140 -7.70 -11.96 -15.10
C SER A 140 -7.98 -13.26 -14.34
N THR A 141 -7.11 -14.28 -14.38
CA THR A 141 -7.28 -15.52 -13.60
C THR A 141 -6.79 -15.37 -12.17
N PHE A 142 -5.79 -14.53 -11.93
CA PHE A 142 -5.24 -14.27 -10.59
C PHE A 142 -5.93 -13.09 -9.89
N LEU A 143 -6.47 -12.14 -10.65
CA LEU A 143 -7.22 -10.99 -10.16
C LEU A 143 -8.60 -10.89 -10.84
N PRO A 144 -9.53 -11.81 -10.55
CA PRO A 144 -10.80 -11.89 -11.28
C PRO A 144 -11.70 -10.67 -11.09
N SER A 145 -11.47 -9.86 -10.05
CA SER A 145 -12.21 -8.62 -9.79
C SER A 145 -11.57 -7.37 -10.37
N LEU A 146 -10.38 -7.47 -10.98
CA LEU A 146 -9.67 -6.33 -11.53
C LEU A 146 -10.41 -5.80 -12.74
N LYS A 147 -10.95 -4.58 -12.62
CA LYS A 147 -11.68 -3.92 -13.70
C LYS A 147 -10.77 -3.07 -14.58
N SER A 148 -9.66 -2.59 -14.01
CA SER A 148 -8.74 -1.72 -14.72
C SER A 148 -7.31 -1.89 -14.26
N LEU A 149 -6.42 -1.96 -15.25
CA LEU A 149 -4.97 -1.92 -15.11
C LEU A 149 -4.47 -0.79 -16.01
N PHE A 150 -3.78 0.19 -15.41
CA PHE A 150 -3.20 1.33 -16.12
C PHE A 150 -1.72 1.44 -15.81
#